data_AF-F2RKY9-F1
#
_entry.id   AF-F2RKY9-F1
#
_cell.length_a   1.000
_cell.length_b   1.000
_cell.length_c   1.000
_cell.angle_alpha   90.00
_cell.angle_beta   90.00
_cell.angle_gamma   90.00
#
_symmetry.space_group_name_H-M   'P 1'
#
loop_
_entity.id
_entity.type
_entity.pdbx_description
1 polymer ?
#
loop_
_entity_poly.entity_id
_entity_poly.type
_entity_poly.pdbx_seq_one_letter_code
_entity_poly.pdbx_strand_id
1 'polypeptide(L)'
;MPDDFTPEDIAAMRREGDLSSFLREQLRAGRARREQPVIPAPRRPTGRPPGAWPTNATPVSQTPSRHTAADWTRALDEYRQWLTTTNHPELMDQGQTCGCTGCTPPTQKEDQ
;
A
#
# COMPACT_ATOMS: atom_id res chain seq x y z
N MET A 1 3.29 29.22 7.91
CA MET A 1 1.96 28.58 7.79
C MET A 1 2.08 27.51 6.74
N PRO A 2 1.90 26.21 7.03
CA PRO A 2 1.79 25.23 5.96
C PRO A 2 0.48 25.50 5.22
N ASP A 3 0.58 25.67 3.90
CA ASP A 3 -0.59 25.75 3.02
C ASP A 3 -1.27 24.38 3.03
N ASP A 4 -2.21 24.19 3.95
CA ASP A 4 -2.95 22.93 4.09
C ASP A 4 -3.87 22.78 2.88
N PHE A 5 -3.40 22.00 1.91
CA PHE A 5 -4.19 21.52 0.79
C PHE A 5 -5.27 20.57 1.32
N THR A 6 -6.53 21.01 1.30
CA THR A 6 -7.64 20.30 1.95
C THR A 6 -8.47 19.47 0.95
N PRO A 7 -9.14 18.39 1.41
CA PRO A 7 -10.11 17.65 0.60
C PRO A 7 -11.25 18.53 0.03
N GLU A 8 -11.62 19.58 0.76
CA GLU A 8 -12.64 20.55 0.38
C GLU A 8 -12.24 21.34 -0.87
N ASP A 9 -10.96 21.72 -0.99
CA ASP A 9 -10.41 22.40 -2.16
C ASP A 9 -10.47 21.50 -3.40
N ILE A 10 -10.16 20.21 -3.23
CA ILE A 10 -10.26 19.21 -4.31
C ILE A 10 -11.72 19.10 -4.79
N ALA A 11 -12.66 19.07 -3.86
CA ALA A 11 -14.09 18.97 -4.17
C ALA A 11 -14.63 20.23 -4.85
N ALA A 12 -14.11 21.41 -4.53
CA ALA A 12 -14.42 22.66 -5.23
C ALA A 12 -13.89 22.64 -6.67
N MET A 13 -12.60 22.31 -6.86
CA MET A 13 -11.98 22.28 -8.18
C MET A 13 -12.55 21.19 -9.11
N ARG A 14 -13.07 20.09 -8.54
CA ARG A 14 -13.83 19.09 -9.31
C ARG A 14 -15.15 19.63 -9.87
N ARG A 15 -15.81 20.53 -9.15
CA ARG A 15 -17.07 21.15 -9.59
C ARG A 15 -16.84 22.22 -10.65
N GLU A 16 -15.72 22.94 -10.57
CA GLU A 16 -15.34 23.99 -11.53
C GLU A 16 -14.66 23.45 -12.80
N GLY A 17 -14.25 22.17 -12.81
CA GLY A 17 -13.66 21.51 -13.98
C GLY A 17 -12.16 21.73 -14.17
N ASP A 18 -11.49 22.45 -13.26
CA ASP A 18 -10.07 22.80 -13.36
C ASP A 18 -9.16 22.04 -12.38
N LEU A 19 -9.61 20.88 -11.90
CA LEU A 19 -8.83 20.03 -10.97
C LEU A 19 -7.44 19.67 -11.52
N SER A 20 -7.32 19.42 -12.82
CA SER A 20 -6.06 18.91 -13.39
C SER A 20 -4.93 19.95 -13.39
N SER A 21 -5.25 21.22 -13.66
CA SER A 21 -4.28 22.33 -13.64
C SER A 21 -3.87 22.63 -12.20
N PHE A 22 -4.85 22.66 -11.30
CA PHE A 22 -4.64 22.87 -9.88
C PHE A 22 -3.71 21.81 -9.26
N LEU A 23 -3.92 20.53 -9.56
CA LEU A 23 -3.04 19.45 -9.07
C LEU A 23 -1.61 19.57 -9.63
N ARG A 24 -1.44 20.01 -10.88
CA ARG A 24 -0.11 20.25 -11.46
C ARG A 24 0.61 21.42 -10.77
N GLU A 25 -0.11 22.47 -10.42
CA GLU A 25 0.39 23.63 -9.67
C GLU A 25 0.92 23.20 -8.29
N GLN A 26 0.14 22.39 -7.56
CA GLN A 26 0.53 21.86 -6.24
C GLN A 26 1.79 20.99 -6.32
N LEU A 27 1.90 20.15 -7.35
CA LEU A 27 3.10 19.34 -7.59
C LEU A 27 4.33 20.19 -7.91
N ARG A 28 4.17 21.27 -8.68
CA ARG A 28 5.26 22.22 -9.02
C ARG A 28 5.76 22.93 -7.76
N ALA A 29 4.86 23.43 -6.94
CA ALA A 29 5.19 24.08 -5.66
C ALA A 29 5.91 23.10 -4.71
N GLY A 30 5.44 21.85 -4.62
CA GLY A 30 6.08 20.80 -3.83
C GLY A 30 7.48 20.42 -4.33
N ARG A 31 7.71 20.40 -5.65
CA ARG A 31 9.04 20.15 -6.23
C ARG A 31 10.03 21.27 -5.93
N ALA A 32 9.59 22.53 -6.05
CA ALA A 32 10.43 23.69 -5.71
C ALA A 32 10.88 23.67 -4.24
N ARG A 33 10.03 23.18 -3.32
CA ARG A 33 10.38 22.99 -1.90
C ARG A 33 11.36 21.82 -1.66
N ARG A 34 11.45 20.86 -2.59
CA ARG A 34 12.29 19.64 -2.48
C ARG A 34 13.64 19.77 -3.16
N GLU A 35 13.91 20.84 -3.90
CA GLU A 35 15.26 21.14 -4.39
C GLU A 35 16.14 21.52 -3.18
N GLN A 36 16.56 20.50 -2.43
CA GLN A 36 17.71 20.61 -1.55
C GLN A 36 18.93 20.95 -2.41
N PRO A 37 19.88 21.77 -1.91
CA PRO A 37 21.14 21.99 -2.60
C PRO A 37 21.77 20.62 -2.91
N VAL A 38 22.20 20.43 -4.15
CA VAL A 38 22.84 19.18 -4.60
C VAL A 38 24.05 18.91 -3.70
N ILE A 39 23.87 18.03 -2.71
CA ILE A 39 24.98 17.55 -1.90
C ILE A 39 25.82 16.69 -2.83
N PRO A 40 27.10 17.03 -3.09
CA PRO A 40 27.94 16.20 -3.94
C PRO A 40 27.98 14.79 -3.33
N ALA A 41 27.67 13.79 -4.15
CA ALA A 41 27.67 12.41 -3.70
C ALA A 41 29.02 12.09 -3.06
N PRO A 42 29.06 11.48 -1.86
CA PRO A 42 30.31 11.10 -1.23
C PRO A 42 31.05 10.15 -2.18
N ARG A 43 32.36 10.36 -2.32
CA ARG A 43 33.20 9.48 -3.15
C ARG A 43 33.02 8.05 -2.65
N ARG A 44 32.60 7.14 -3.54
CA ARG A 44 32.50 5.72 -3.19
C ARG A 44 33.88 5.23 -2.73
N PRO A 45 33.96 4.46 -1.63
CA PRO A 45 35.23 3.84 -1.23
C PRO A 45 35.75 2.96 -2.37
N THR A 46 37.05 3.04 -2.63
CA THR A 46 37.74 2.18 -3.60
C THR A 46 37.82 0.78 -3.01
N GLY A 47 37.00 -0.13 -3.50
CA GLY A 47 36.95 -1.50 -3.02
C GLY A 47 35.60 -2.16 -3.22
N ARG A 48 35.53 -3.42 -2.78
CA ARG A 48 34.31 -4.22 -2.82
C ARG A 48 33.33 -3.74 -1.73
N PRO A 49 32.08 -3.37 -2.06
CA PRO A 49 31.15 -2.89 -1.06
C PRO A 49 30.82 -4.01 -0.05
N PRO A 50 30.61 -3.67 1.23
CA PRO A 50 30.16 -4.64 2.22
C PRO A 50 28.86 -5.29 1.76
N GLY A 51 28.79 -6.62 1.83
CA GLY A 51 27.65 -7.42 1.34
C GLY A 51 27.68 -7.78 -0.15
N ALA A 52 28.70 -7.35 -0.91
CA ALA A 52 28.83 -7.79 -2.31
C ALA A 52 29.33 -9.23 -2.41
N TRP A 53 28.65 -10.05 -3.22
CA TRP A 53 29.02 -11.43 -3.54
C TRP A 53 30.35 -11.53 -4.28
N PRO A 54 31.28 -12.43 -3.87
CA PRO A 54 32.59 -12.58 -4.50
C PRO A 54 32.50 -12.63 -6.03
N THR A 55 33.58 -12.23 -6.69
CA THR A 55 33.61 -12.28 -8.16
C THR A 55 33.50 -13.75 -8.54
N ASN A 56 32.49 -14.10 -9.35
CA ASN A 56 32.07 -15.47 -9.70
C ASN A 56 31.21 -16.22 -8.66
N ALA A 57 30.73 -15.54 -7.62
CA ALA A 57 29.68 -16.07 -6.75
C ALA A 57 28.33 -15.51 -7.19
N THR A 58 27.49 -16.37 -7.75
CA THR A 58 26.08 -16.08 -7.97
C THR A 58 25.35 -16.17 -6.62
N PRO A 59 24.47 -15.20 -6.28
CA PRO A 59 23.52 -15.43 -5.19
C PRO A 59 22.75 -16.72 -5.49
N VAL A 60 22.53 -17.55 -4.47
CA VAL A 60 21.71 -18.76 -4.60
C VAL A 60 20.40 -18.33 -5.25
N SER A 61 20.12 -18.88 -6.45
CA SER A 61 18.88 -18.62 -7.14
C SER A 61 17.73 -18.93 -6.19
N GLN A 62 16.74 -18.04 -6.13
CA GLN A 62 15.55 -18.28 -5.33
C GLN A 62 15.01 -19.66 -5.71
N THR A 63 14.91 -20.54 -4.71
CA THR A 63 14.36 -21.87 -4.93
C THR A 63 12.98 -21.70 -5.56
N PRO A 64 12.68 -22.34 -6.69
CA PRO A 64 11.37 -22.20 -7.32
C PRO A 64 10.28 -22.54 -6.29
N SER A 65 9.23 -21.74 -6.26
CA SER A 65 8.11 -22.00 -5.35
C SER A 65 7.56 -23.39 -5.62
N ARG A 66 7.34 -24.17 -4.56
CA ARG A 66 6.70 -25.49 -4.69
C ARG A 66 5.24 -25.40 -5.14
N HIS A 67 4.64 -24.23 -4.94
CA HIS A 67 3.25 -23.96 -5.28
C HIS A 67 3.15 -23.21 -6.61
N THR A 68 2.22 -23.67 -7.43
CA THR A 68 1.83 -22.98 -8.66
C THR A 68 0.84 -21.85 -8.36
N ALA A 69 0.60 -20.97 -9.32
CA ALA A 69 -0.44 -19.95 -9.19
C ALA A 69 -1.84 -20.57 -8.94
N ALA A 70 -2.12 -21.72 -9.54
CA ALA A 70 -3.38 -22.44 -9.35
C ALA A 70 -3.55 -22.97 -7.92
N ASP A 71 -2.46 -23.41 -7.28
CA ASP A 71 -2.48 -23.85 -5.88
C ASP A 71 -2.87 -22.70 -4.94
N TRP A 72 -2.34 -21.50 -5.19
CA TRP A 72 -2.69 -20.32 -4.42
C TRP A 72 -4.14 -19.89 -4.63
N THR A 73 -4.62 -19.92 -5.87
CA THR A 73 -6.04 -19.59 -6.15
C THR A 73 -6.97 -20.56 -5.43
N ARG A 74 -6.69 -21.87 -5.49
CA ARG A 74 -7.48 -22.89 -4.78
C ARG A 74 -7.46 -22.65 -3.27
N ALA A 75 -6.30 -22.42 -2.67
CA ALA A 75 -6.18 -22.17 -1.24
C ALA A 75 -6.95 -20.90 -0.81
N LEU A 76 -6.93 -19.85 -1.65
CA LEU A 76 -7.71 -18.64 -1.40
C LEU A 76 -9.22 -18.89 -1.47
N ASP A 77 -9.67 -19.71 -2.42
CA ASP A 77 -11.10 -20.02 -2.55
C ASP A 77 -11.58 -20.91 -1.41
N GLU A 78 -10.77 -21.89 -0.97
CA GLU A 78 -11.04 -22.68 0.23
C GLU A 78 -11.12 -21.80 1.49
N TYR A 79 -10.20 -20.85 1.65
CA TYR A 79 -10.23 -19.90 2.75
C TYR A 79 -11.48 -19.01 2.73
N ARG A 80 -11.86 -18.48 1.56
CA ARG A 80 -13.10 -17.70 1.40
C ARG A 80 -14.34 -18.51 1.72
N GLN A 81 -14.40 -19.77 1.29
CA GLN A 81 -15.50 -20.67 1.61
C GLN A 81 -15.59 -20.95 3.12
N TRP A 82 -14.45 -21.19 3.76
CA TRP A 82 -14.36 -21.34 5.22
C TRP A 82 -14.91 -20.11 5.95
N LEU A 83 -14.48 -18.90 5.54
CA LEU A 83 -14.98 -17.63 6.10
C LEU A 83 -16.50 -17.46 5.99
N THR A 84 -17.12 -17.99 4.93
CA THR A 84 -18.57 -17.85 4.72
C THR A 84 -19.40 -18.92 5.42
N THR A 85 -18.81 -20.07 5.74
CA THR A 85 -19.55 -21.24 6.28
C THR A 85 -19.46 -21.33 7.80
N THR A 86 -18.45 -20.73 8.41
CA THR A 86 -18.25 -20.76 9.86
C THR A 86 -18.29 -19.34 10.43
N ASN A 87 -18.97 -19.14 11.56
CA ASN A 87 -18.88 -17.87 12.29
C ASN A 87 -17.50 -17.78 12.96
N HIS A 88 -16.70 -16.80 12.56
CA HIS A 88 -15.36 -16.55 13.07
C HIS A 88 -15.34 -15.34 14.02
N PRO A 89 -15.70 -15.51 15.31
CA PRO A 89 -15.67 -14.41 16.27
C PRO A 89 -14.27 -13.80 16.42
N GLU A 90 -13.20 -14.58 16.22
CA GLU A 90 -11.81 -14.12 16.26
C GLU A 90 -11.46 -13.11 15.16
N LEU A 91 -12.22 -13.08 14.06
CA LEU A 91 -12.04 -12.11 12.96
C LEU A 91 -12.94 -10.87 13.13
N MET A 92 -13.86 -10.88 14.09
CA MET A 92 -14.80 -9.79 14.36
C MET A 92 -14.37 -8.89 15.53
N ASP A 93 -13.29 -9.25 16.24
CA ASP A 93 -12.88 -8.61 17.49
C ASP A 93 -12.04 -7.33 17.32
N GLN A 94 -12.04 -6.75 16.13
CA GLN A 94 -11.50 -5.42 15.89
C GLN A 94 -12.56 -4.69 15.11
N GLY A 95 -13.12 -3.60 15.65
CA GLY A 95 -14.22 -2.79 15.09
C GLY A 95 -13.96 -2.16 13.70
N GLN A 96 -13.45 -2.95 12.77
CA GLN A 96 -13.31 -2.68 11.36
C GLN A 96 -14.66 -2.96 10.73
N THR A 97 -15.51 -1.94 10.71
CA THR A 97 -16.60 -1.89 9.74
C THR A 97 -15.97 -1.92 8.36
N CYS A 98 -15.97 -3.09 7.72
CA CYS A 98 -15.52 -3.22 6.34
C CYS A 98 -16.41 -2.31 5.48
N GLY A 99 -15.83 -1.26 4.89
CA GLY A 99 -16.55 -0.26 4.06
C GLY A 99 -17.07 -0.81 2.72
N CYS A 100 -17.04 -2.12 2.52
CA CYS A 100 -17.61 -2.79 1.36
C CYS A 100 -19.14 -2.88 1.52
N THR A 101 -19.87 -2.52 0.48
CA THR A 101 -21.36 -2.48 0.45
C THR A 101 -22.07 -3.82 0.68
N GLY A 102 -21.34 -4.92 0.89
CA GLY A 102 -21.89 -6.26 1.15
C GLY A 102 -21.45 -6.90 2.48
N CYS A 103 -20.65 -6.20 3.31
CA CYS A 103 -20.17 -6.73 4.57
C CYS A 103 -20.97 -6.12 5.73
N THR A 104 -22.18 -6.63 5.98
CA THR A 104 -22.90 -6.30 7.22
C THR A 104 -22.38 -7.16 8.37
N PRO A 105 -21.92 -6.55 9.49
CA PRO A 105 -21.63 -7.32 10.69
C PRO A 105 -22.91 -8.01 11.18
N PRO A 106 -22.82 -9.23 11.73
CA PRO A 106 -23.99 -9.91 12.27
C PRO A 106 -24.55 -9.07 13.42
N THR A 107 -25.83 -8.70 13.30
CA THR A 107 -26.61 -8.07 14.37
C THR A 107 -26.45 -8.90 15.64
N GLN A 108 -25.77 -8.33 16.63
CA GLN A 108 -25.72 -8.85 18.00
C GLN A 108 -27.18 -8.98 18.46
N LYS A 109 -27.65 -10.22 18.65
CA LYS A 109 -28.90 -10.44 19.38
C LYS A 109 -28.59 -10.15 20.83
N GLU A 110 -28.99 -8.96 21.26
CA GLU A 110 -29.08 -8.58 22.67
C GLU A 110 -30.07 -9.56 23.34
N ASP A 111 -29.54 -10.50 24.11
CA ASP A 111 -30.30 -11.32 25.02
C ASP A 111 -30.22 -10.68 26.41
N GLN A 112 -31.40 -10.29 26.91
CA GLN A 112 -31.79 -9.87 28.27
C GLN A 112 -31.42 -8.47 28.77
#